data_AF-A0A660NCQ1-F1
#
_entry.id   AF-A0A660NCQ1-F1
#
_cell.length_a   1.000
_cell.length_b   1.000
_cell.length_c   1.000
_cell.angle_alpha   90.00
_cell.angle_beta   90.00
_cell.angle_gamma   90.00
#
_symmetry.space_group_name_H-M   'P 1'
#
loop_
_entity.id
_entity.type
_entity.pdbx_description
1 polymer ?
#
loop_
_entity_poly.entity_id
_entity_poly.type
_entity_poly.pdbx_seq_one_letter_code
_entity_poly.pdbx_strand_id
1 'polypeptide(L)'
;MINVAIMGFGTIGSGVYEVIKHNNEAIKAEIWDDIRVKKILDLKDFKGQEVENLIVHDFNEILNDKEIDIVVETMGGVSPAY
;
A
#
# COMPACT_ATOMS: atom_id res chain seq x y z
N MET A 1 0.24 -12.80 8.58
CA MET A 1 -0.16 -11.39 8.39
C MET A 1 0.52 -10.91 7.15
N ILE A 2 -0.28 -10.61 6.13
CA ILE A 2 0.15 -10.22 4.79
C ILE A 2 0.41 -8.70 4.79
N ASN A 3 1.63 -8.30 4.45
CA ASN A 3 2.02 -6.91 4.31
C ASN A 3 1.94 -6.48 2.85
N VAL A 4 1.18 -5.41 2.62
CA VAL A 4 0.99 -4.83 1.30
C VAL A 4 1.76 -3.52 1.20
N ALA A 5 2.40 -3.30 0.06
CA ALA A 5 2.88 -1.99 -0.36
C ALA A 5 1.99 -1.45 -1.48
N ILE A 6 1.63 -0.17 -1.41
CA ILE A 6 0.89 0.52 -2.47
C ILE A 6 1.84 1.49 -3.16
N MET A 7 1.93 1.44 -4.49
CA MET A 7 2.69 2.41 -5.27
C MET A 7 1.71 3.32 -6.02
N GLY A 8 1.75 4.62 -5.70
CA GLY A 8 0.79 5.63 -6.13
C GLY A 8 -0.39 5.71 -5.17
N PHE A 9 -0.60 6.87 -4.54
CA PHE A 9 -1.69 7.12 -3.60
C PHE A 9 -2.66 8.18 -4.13
N GLY A 10 -3.01 8.04 -5.41
CA GLY A 10 -4.11 8.76 -6.06
C GLY A 10 -5.47 8.11 -5.77
N THR A 11 -6.46 8.34 -6.64
CA THR A 11 -7.83 7.82 -6.49
C THR A 11 -7.88 6.30 -6.33
N ILE A 12 -7.07 5.56 -7.08
CA ILE A 12 -7.09 4.08 -7.06
C ILE A 12 -6.36 3.56 -5.81
N GLY A 13 -5.12 4.00 -5.59
CA GLY A 13 -4.32 3.56 -4.43
C GLY A 13 -4.98 3.86 -3.09
N SER A 14 -5.62 5.02 -2.93
CA SER A 14 -6.39 5.31 -1.72
C SER A 14 -7.63 4.43 -1.59
N GLY A 15 -8.33 4.14 -2.69
CA GLY A 15 -9.43 3.18 -2.69
C GLY A 15 -9.01 1.77 -2.24
N VAL A 16 -7.83 1.31 -2.65
CA VAL A 16 -7.25 0.03 -2.19
C VAL A 16 -7.03 0.05 -0.68
N TYR A 17 -6.41 1.11 -0.15
CA TYR A 17 -6.22 1.28 1.29
C TYR A 17 -7.54 1.25 2.06
N GLU A 18 -8.55 2.00 1.59
CA GLU A 18 -9.86 2.05 2.23
C GLU A 18 -10.58 0.70 2.22
N VAL A 19 -10.50 -0.06 1.12
CA VAL A 19 -11.09 -1.40 1.01
C VAL A 19 -10.42 -2.37 1.99
N ILE A 20 -9.09 -2.36 2.06
CA ILE A 20 -8.33 -3.20 2.99
C ILE A 20 -8.72 -2.86 4.43
N LYS A 21 -8.73 -1.57 4.78
CA LYS A 21 -9.03 -1.10 6.13
C LYS A 21 -10.45 -1.46 6.57
N HIS A 22 -11.46 -1.21 5.72
CA HIS A 22 -12.86 -1.42 6.08
C HIS A 22 -13.31 -2.89 6.02
N ASN A 23 -12.68 -3.71 5.18
CA ASN A 23 -13.10 -5.10 4.98
C ASN A 23 -12.14 -6.13 5.57
N ASN A 24 -11.15 -5.70 6.36
CA ASN A 24 -10.13 -6.61 6.90
C ASN A 24 -10.74 -7.82 7.62
N GLU A 25 -11.77 -7.63 8.46
CA GLU A 25 -12.44 -8.74 9.15
C GLU A 25 -13.06 -9.76 8.18
N ALA A 26 -13.72 -9.29 7.12
CA ALA A 26 -14.29 -10.15 6.09
C ALA A 26 -13.20 -10.87 5.29
N ILE A 27 -12.13 -10.16 4.90
CA ILE A 27 -10.99 -10.74 4.20
C ILE A 27 -10.34 -11.83 5.05
N LYS A 28 -10.14 -11.55 6.34
CA LYS A 28 -9.56 -12.49 7.32
C LYS A 28 -10.40 -13.74 7.51
N ALA A 29 -11.73 -13.62 7.45
CA ALA A 29 -12.61 -14.78 7.50
C ALA A 29 -12.45 -15.70 6.27
N GLU A 30 -12.13 -15.14 5.11
CA GLU A 30 -11.94 -15.89 3.86
C GLU A 30 -10.53 -16.49 3.73
N ILE A 31 -9.49 -15.71 4.04
CA ILE A 31 -8.08 -16.10 3.82
C ILE A 31 -7.39 -16.61 5.08
N TRP A 32 -8.07 -16.56 6.23
CA TRP A 32 -7.55 -16.98 7.55
C TRP A 32 -6.30 -16.23 8.00
N ASP A 33 -6.05 -15.05 7.45
CA ASP A 33 -4.91 -14.19 7.78
C ASP A 33 -5.29 -12.70 7.70
N ASP A 34 -4.54 -11.87 8.42
CA ASP A 34 -4.72 -10.42 8.47
C ASP A 34 -3.97 -9.73 7.33
N ILE A 35 -4.51 -8.63 6.80
CA ILE A 35 -3.90 -7.85 5.72
C ILE A 35 -3.69 -6.39 6.14
N ARG A 36 -2.46 -5.90 6.05
CA ARG A 36 -2.16 -4.50 6.39
C ARG A 36 -1.35 -3.81 5.31
N VAL A 37 -1.62 -2.52 5.13
CA VAL A 37 -0.76 -1.66 4.32
C VAL A 37 0.43 -1.24 5.17
N LYS A 38 1.62 -1.66 4.75
CA LYS A 38 2.88 -1.39 5.46
C LYS A 38 3.57 -0.13 4.94
N LYS A 39 3.54 0.08 3.62
CA LYS A 39 4.21 1.20 2.95
C LYS A 39 3.37 1.72 1.78
N ILE A 40 3.46 3.01 1.53
CA ILE A 40 2.81 3.69 0.41
C ILE A 40 3.86 4.56 -0.26
N LEU A 41 4.23 4.23 -1.50
CA LEU A 41 5.13 5.05 -2.31
C LEU A 41 4.34 6.14 -3.01
N ASP A 42 4.61 7.41 -2.69
CA ASP A 42 4.04 8.56 -3.39
C ASP A 42 5.01 9.75 -3.35
N LEU A 43 4.80 10.76 -4.18
CA LEU A 43 5.58 11.99 -4.19
C LEU A 43 5.08 13.02 -3.16
N LYS A 44 3.84 12.86 -2.68
CA LYS A 44 3.22 13.76 -1.70
C LYS A 44 3.34 13.18 -0.29
N ASP A 45 3.43 14.05 0.71
CA ASP A 45 3.61 13.67 2.12
C ASP A 45 2.30 13.30 2.86
N PHE A 46 1.13 13.69 2.33
CA PHE A 46 -0.18 13.50 2.97
C PHE A 46 -0.26 13.96 4.45
N LYS A 47 0.40 15.07 4.79
CA LYS A 47 0.46 15.62 6.16
C LYS A 47 -0.90 15.75 6.84
N GLY A 48 -0.98 15.26 8.08
CA GLY A 48 -2.18 15.26 8.90
C GLY A 48 -3.18 14.15 8.57
N GLN A 49 -2.88 13.28 7.59
CA GLN A 49 -3.70 12.11 7.27
C GLN A 49 -3.21 10.89 8.03
N GLU A 50 -4.09 9.92 8.23
CA GLU A 50 -3.75 8.67 8.95
C GLU A 50 -2.61 7.87 8.29
N VAL A 51 -2.44 8.03 6.98
CA VAL A 51 -1.42 7.34 6.19
C VAL A 51 -0.06 8.01 6.20
N GLU A 52 0.09 9.19 6.79
CA GLU A 52 1.33 9.99 6.77
C GLU A 52 2.56 9.16 7.19
N ASN A 53 2.43 8.32 8.21
CA ASN A 53 3.53 7.48 8.71
C ASN A 53 3.85 6.25 7.82
N LEU A 54 3.02 5.97 6.81
CA LEU A 54 3.22 4.89 5.85
C LEU A 54 3.85 5.38 4.55
N ILE A 55 3.89 6.70 4.34
CA ILE A 55 4.41 7.30 3.11
C ILE A 55 5.94 7.11 3.06
N VAL A 56 6.39 6.58 1.93
CA VAL A 56 7.80 6.49 1.54
C VAL A 56 7.96 7.18 0.19
N HIS A 57 9.17 7.65 -0.09
CA HIS A 57 9.49 8.33 -1.34
C HIS A 57 10.53 7.59 -2.19
N ASP A 58 11.19 6.58 -1.60
CA ASP A 58 12.17 5.74 -2.29
C ASP A 58 11.61 4.34 -2.50
N PHE A 59 11.51 3.92 -3.77
CA PHE A 59 11.11 2.57 -4.16
C PHE A 59 11.99 1.49 -3.49
N ASN A 60 13.27 1.78 -3.22
CA ASN A 60 14.16 0.83 -2.55
C ASN A 60 13.67 0.45 -1.15
N GLU A 61 12.86 1.28 -0.49
CA GLU A 61 12.24 0.94 0.78
C GLU A 61 11.21 -0.17 0.63
N ILE A 62 10.58 -0.31 -0.53
CA ILE A 62 9.67 -1.42 -0.83
C ILE A 62 10.47 -2.61 -1.34
N LEU A 63 11.35 -2.41 -2.33
CA LEU A 63 12.11 -3.48 -2.98
C LEU A 63 12.94 -4.32 -2.00
N ASN A 64 13.54 -3.68 -0.99
CA ASN A 64 14.45 -4.35 -0.05
C ASN A 64 13.75 -4.84 1.23
N ASP A 65 12.45 -4.57 1.39
CA ASP A 65 11.71 -4.96 2.57
C ASP A 65 11.14 -6.38 2.40
N LYS A 66 11.87 -7.35 2.96
CA LYS A 66 11.53 -8.78 2.89
C LYS A 66 10.22 -9.17 3.58
N GLU A 67 9.62 -8.27 4.36
CA GLU A 67 8.32 -8.55 4.97
C GLU A 67 7.18 -8.16 4.04
N ILE A 68 7.40 -7.42 2.94
CA ILE A 68 6.35 -7.09 1.97
C ILE A 68 6.04 -8.33 1.13
N ASP A 69 4.78 -8.77 1.21
CA ASP A 69 4.30 -9.97 0.53
C ASP A 69 3.69 -9.62 -0.84
N ILE A 70 3.05 -8.44 -0.94
CA ILE A 70 2.30 -8.01 -2.13
C ILE A 70 2.60 -6.55 -2.43
N VAL A 71 2.81 -6.24 -3.71
CA VAL A 71 2.89 -4.86 -4.22
C VAL A 71 1.68 -4.58 -5.09
N VAL A 72 0.98 -3.49 -4.81
CA VAL A 72 -0.13 -2.97 -5.59
C VAL A 72 0.34 -1.73 -6.32
N GLU A 73 0.62 -1.87 -7.61
CA GLU A 73 1.06 -0.78 -8.47
C GLU A 73 -0.15 -0.08 -9.09
N THR A 74 -0.28 1.24 -8.82
CA THR A 74 -1.38 2.08 -9.33
C THR A 74 -0.86 3.45 -9.79
N MET A 75 0.45 3.58 -10.01
CA MET A 75 1.05 4.77 -10.58
C MET A 75 0.65 4.86 -12.05
N GLY A 76 0.54 6.09 -12.55
CA GLY A 76 0.32 6.33 -13.96
C GLY A 76 1.65 6.37 -14.72
N GLY A 77 1.67 5.82 -15.94
CA GLY A 77 2.84 5.85 -16.81
C GLY A 77 3.28 4.44 -17.20
N VAL A 78 3.94 4.32 -18.36
CA VAL A 78 4.48 3.04 -18.86
C VAL A 78 5.97 2.89 -18.56
N SER A 79 6.64 3.98 -18.24
CA SER A 79 8.06 3.97 -17.91
C SER A 79 8.37 5.02 -16.84
N PRO A 80 8.73 4.62 -15.61
CA PRO A 80 8.77 3.24 -15.13
C PRO A 80 7.41 2.80 -14.55
N ALA A 81 6.81 1.76 -15.13
CA ALA A 81 5.92 0.86 -14.40
C ALA A 81 6.79 -0.32 -13.92
N TYR A 82 6.82 -0.59 -12.61
CA TYR A 82 7.66 -1.62 -11.99
C TYR A 82 6.81 -2.74 -11.38
#